data_AF-A0A6I1W560-F1
#
_entry.id   AF-A0A6I1W560-F1
#
_cell.length_a   1.000
_cell.length_b   1.000
_cell.length_c   1.000
_cell.angle_alpha   90.00
_cell.angle_beta   90.00
_cell.angle_gamma   90.00
#
_symmetry.space_group_name_H-M   'P 1'
#
loop_
_entity.id
_entity.type
_entity.pdbx_description
1 polymer ?
#
loop_
_entity_poly.entity_id
_entity_poly.type
_entity_poly.pdbx_seq_one_letter_code
_entity_poly.pdbx_strand_id
1 'polypeptide(L)'
;PAASLESLFAPPKASDYKGIEFLEFAVDDNQGAQLTHWLERLGFSKAGQHRSKNVSLLRQGDINLVLNAEPYSFGHNFFEAHGPS
;
A
#
# COMPACT_ATOMS: atom_id res chain seq x y z
N PRO A 1 3.85 30.74 -41.19
CA PRO A 1 2.57 30.55 -40.46
C PRO A 1 2.81 29.78 -39.15
N ALA A 2 2.58 30.42 -38.01
CA ALA A 2 2.63 29.74 -36.71
C ALA A 2 1.44 28.77 -36.63
N ALA A 3 1.70 27.49 -36.37
CA ALA A 3 0.66 26.49 -36.16
C ALA A 3 -0.24 26.92 -34.99
N SER A 4 -1.56 26.84 -35.17
CA SER A 4 -2.51 27.15 -34.10
C SER A 4 -2.40 26.11 -32.99
N LEU A 5 -2.08 26.58 -31.78
CA LEU A 5 -2.02 25.77 -30.56
C LEU A 5 -3.37 25.11 -30.21
N GLU A 6 -4.47 25.53 -30.85
CA GLU A 6 -5.82 25.01 -30.66
C GLU A 6 -6.04 23.58 -31.19
N SER A 7 -5.11 23.03 -31.98
CA SER A 7 -5.21 21.66 -32.51
C SER A 7 -4.50 20.60 -31.66
N LEU A 8 -3.85 21.01 -30.56
CA LEU A 8 -3.09 20.10 -29.69
C LEU A 8 -3.92 19.61 -28.51
N PHE A 9 -3.70 18.36 -28.12
CA PHE A 9 -4.34 17.76 -26.95
C PHE A 9 -3.96 18.53 -25.67
N ALA A 10 -4.97 19.02 -24.94
CA ALA A 10 -4.82 19.73 -23.68
C ALA A 10 -5.41 18.89 -22.53
N PRO A 11 -4.67 17.90 -21.99
CA PRO A 11 -5.15 17.10 -20.88
C PRO A 11 -5.32 17.96 -19.62
N PRO A 12 -6.17 17.53 -18.67
CA PRO A 12 -6.23 18.17 -17.37
C PRO A 12 -4.84 18.16 -16.72
N LYS A 13 -4.53 19.23 -15.99
CA LYS A 13 -3.29 19.32 -15.22
C LYS A 13 -3.24 18.16 -14.21
N ALA A 14 -2.07 17.54 -14.07
CA ALA A 14 -1.83 16.56 -13.02
C ALA A 14 -2.14 17.14 -11.63
N SER A 15 -2.63 16.29 -10.74
CA SER A 15 -2.86 16.66 -9.35
C SER A 15 -1.53 16.86 -8.62
N ASP A 16 -1.54 17.75 -7.63
CA ASP A 16 -0.46 17.82 -6.64
C ASP A 16 -0.51 16.60 -5.72
N TYR A 17 0.65 16.11 -5.27
CA TYR A 17 0.79 14.97 -4.37
C TYR A 17 1.41 15.41 -3.04
N LYS A 18 0.96 14.82 -1.93
CA LYS A 18 1.48 15.10 -0.57
C LYS A 18 2.38 13.99 -0.02
N GLY A 19 2.83 13.07 -0.88
CA GLY A 19 3.65 11.91 -0.50
C GLY A 19 2.86 10.60 -0.59
N ILE A 20 3.34 9.59 0.13
CA ILE A 20 2.75 8.25 0.20
C ILE A 20 1.83 8.19 1.41
N GLU A 21 0.56 7.84 1.20
CA GLU A 21 -0.40 7.70 2.30
C GLU A 21 -0.16 6.42 3.09
N PHE A 22 0.08 5.29 2.41
CA PHE A 22 0.44 4.02 3.02
C PHE A 22 1.14 3.09 2.01
N LEU A 23 1.81 2.07 2.53
CA LEU A 23 2.24 0.89 1.78
C LEU A 23 1.42 -0.32 2.23
N GLU A 24 0.96 -1.14 1.28
CA GLU A 24 0.24 -2.39 1.56
C GLU A 24 1.09 -3.58 1.13
N PHE A 25 1.30 -4.51 2.06
CA PHE A 25 2.00 -5.78 1.83
C PHE A 25 0.99 -6.91 1.83
N ALA A 26 1.04 -7.76 0.81
CA ALA A 26 0.27 -9.00 0.77
C ALA A 26 1.10 -10.12 1.42
N VAL A 27 0.54 -10.74 2.46
CA VAL A 27 1.24 -11.75 3.27
C VAL A 27 0.30 -12.90 3.61
N ASP A 28 0.84 -14.05 3.97
CA ASP A 28 0.08 -15.05 4.75
C ASP A 28 0.21 -14.76 6.25
N ASP A 29 -0.49 -15.53 7.09
CA ASP A 29 -0.46 -15.36 8.55
C ASP A 29 0.95 -15.49 9.15
N ASN A 30 1.78 -16.41 8.63
CA ASN A 30 3.13 -16.65 9.14
C ASN A 30 4.07 -15.50 8.76
N GLN A 31 4.06 -15.09 7.49
CA GLN A 31 4.84 -13.97 6.98
C GLN A 31 4.41 -12.66 7.63
N GLY A 32 3.10 -12.45 7.80
CA GLY A 32 2.55 -11.27 8.47
C GLY A 32 3.02 -11.18 9.93
N ALA A 33 3.03 -12.29 10.67
CA ALA A 33 3.55 -12.34 12.03
C ALA A 33 5.05 -12.05 12.08
N GLN A 34 5.84 -12.65 11.18
CA GLN A 34 7.28 -12.39 11.10
C GLN A 34 7.58 -10.93 10.77
N LEU A 35 6.93 -10.37 9.75
CA LEU A 35 7.12 -8.98 9.34
C LEU A 35 6.70 -8.00 10.44
N THR A 36 5.57 -8.25 11.10
CA THR A 36 5.11 -7.46 12.26
C THR A 36 6.19 -7.39 13.33
N HIS A 37 6.78 -8.53 13.72
CA HIS A 37 7.82 -8.58 14.74
C HIS A 37 9.07 -7.76 14.37
N TRP A 38 9.45 -7.74 13.10
CA TRP A 38 10.57 -6.94 12.62
C TRP A 38 10.24 -5.45 12.62
N LEU A 39 9.04 -5.08 12.15
CA LEU A 39 8.57 -3.70 12.12
C LEU A 39 8.44 -3.10 13.53
N GLU A 40 7.98 -3.89 14.51
CA GLU A 40 7.93 -3.46 15.92
C GLU A 40 9.32 -3.10 16.46
N ARG A 41 10.36 -3.86 16.08
CA ARG A 41 11.76 -3.53 16.42
C ARG A 41 12.29 -2.29 15.71
N LEU A 42 11.71 -1.93 14.57
CA LEU A 42 11.98 -0.69 13.85
C LEU A 42 11.17 0.51 14.39
N GLY A 43 10.40 0.32 15.47
CA GLY A 43 9.64 1.39 16.13
C GLY A 43 8.22 1.57 15.61
N PHE A 44 7.72 0.67 14.76
CA PHE A 44 6.30 0.65 14.41
C PHE A 44 5.46 0.06 15.55
N SER A 45 4.21 0.49 15.62
CA SER A 45 3.23 -0.04 16.58
C SER A 45 1.96 -0.42 15.86
N LYS A 46 1.27 -1.46 16.33
CA LYS A 46 -0.06 -1.81 15.80
C LYS A 46 -1.04 -0.70 16.14
N ALA A 47 -1.52 0.00 15.12
CA ALA A 47 -2.44 1.12 15.23
C ALA A 47 -3.90 0.73 14.95
N GLY A 48 -4.13 -0.46 14.36
CA GLY A 48 -5.49 -0.94 14.16
C GLY A 48 -5.58 -2.32 13.51
N GLN A 49 -6.81 -2.84 13.51
CA GLN A 49 -7.22 -4.02 12.77
C GLN A 49 -8.42 -3.64 11.90
N HIS A 50 -8.46 -4.12 10.66
CA HIS A 50 -9.61 -3.94 9.81
C HIS A 50 -10.85 -4.61 10.41
N ARG A 51 -12.03 -3.98 10.24
CA ARG A 51 -13.26 -4.38 10.95
C ARG A 51 -13.78 -5.76 10.56
N SER A 52 -13.45 -6.23 9.37
CA SER A 52 -14.03 -7.45 8.78
C SER A 52 -13.04 -8.32 7.99
N LYS A 53 -11.76 -7.92 7.92
CA LYS A 53 -10.74 -8.60 7.12
C LYS A 53 -9.52 -8.88 7.99
N ASN A 54 -8.74 -9.87 7.59
CA ASN A 54 -7.45 -10.18 8.18
C ASN A 54 -6.39 -9.17 7.71
N VAL A 55 -6.55 -7.91 8.11
CA VAL A 55 -5.67 -6.79 7.71
C VAL A 55 -5.28 -5.98 8.95
N SER A 56 -3.98 -5.86 9.20
CA SER A 56 -3.42 -5.06 10.30
C SER A 56 -2.86 -3.73 9.81
N LEU A 57 -3.04 -2.66 10.58
CA LEU A 57 -2.38 -1.37 10.37
C LEU A 57 -1.25 -1.21 11.40
N LEU A 58 -0.04 -0.96 10.92
CA LEU A 58 1.10 -0.54 11.71
C LEU A 58 1.47 0.91 11.40
N ARG A 59 1.86 1.67 12.43
CA ARG A 59 2.20 3.10 12.30
C ARG A 59 3.45 3.48 13.07
N GLN A 60 4.24 4.37 12.47
CA GLN A 60 5.33 5.11 13.10
C GLN A 60 5.33 6.54 12.55
N GLY A 61 4.97 7.53 13.39
CA GLY A 61 4.74 8.89 12.91
C GLY A 61 3.70 8.94 11.79
N ASP A 62 4.06 9.54 10.66
CA ASP A 62 3.21 9.65 9.46
C ASP A 62 3.28 8.42 8.54
N ILE A 63 4.12 7.42 8.86
CA ILE A 63 4.27 6.21 8.04
C ILE A 63 3.17 5.21 8.40
N ASN A 64 2.40 4.79 7.38
CA ASN A 64 1.35 3.79 7.50
C ASN A 64 1.72 2.54 6.71
N LEU A 65 1.74 1.38 7.39
CA LEU A 65 1.93 0.08 6.76
C LEU A 65 0.69 -0.77 6.98
N VAL A 66 0.16 -1.31 5.90
CA VAL A 66 -0.99 -2.22 5.89
C VAL A 66 -0.47 -3.63 5.60
N LEU A 67 -0.68 -4.56 6.51
CA LEU A 67 -0.39 -5.97 6.28
C LEU A 67 -1.70 -6.69 5.98
N ASN A 68 -1.86 -7.14 4.75
CA ASN A 68 -3.05 -7.81 4.27
C ASN A 68 -2.82 -9.33 4.19
N ALA A 69 -3.40 -10.04 5.14
CA ALA A 69 -3.43 -11.50 5.24
C ALA A 69 -4.79 -12.10 4.87
N GLU A 70 -5.61 -11.37 4.10
CA GLU A 70 -6.92 -11.85 3.67
C GLU A 70 -6.76 -12.95 2.59
N PRO A 71 -7.19 -14.19 2.87
CA PRO A 71 -7.10 -15.29 1.92
C PRO A 71 -8.04 -15.03 0.72
N TYR A 72 -7.63 -15.49 -0.48
CA TYR A 72 -8.43 -15.37 -1.71
C TYR A 72 -8.77 -13.92 -2.14
N SER A 73 -7.92 -12.95 -1.78
CA SER A 73 -8.03 -11.55 -2.21
C SER A 73 -7.11 -11.23 -3.41
N PHE A 74 -7.24 -10.07 -4.04
CA PHE A 74 -6.34 -9.64 -5.13
C PHE A 74 -4.86 -9.67 -4.69
N GLY A 75 -4.58 -9.36 -3.42
CA GLY A 75 -3.24 -9.48 -2.83
C GLY A 75 -2.73 -10.92 -2.78
N HIS A 76 -3.61 -11.90 -2.56
CA HIS A 76 -3.26 -13.32 -2.62
C HIS A 76 -2.84 -13.74 -4.04
N ASN A 77 -3.58 -13.30 -5.07
CA ASN A 77 -3.21 -13.61 -6.46
C ASN A 77 -1.89 -12.95 -6.88
N PHE A 78 -1.62 -11.72 -6.42
CA PHE A 78 -0.34 -11.04 -6.69
C PHE A 78 0.81 -11.75 -5.96
N PHE A 79 0.60 -12.15 -4.71
CA PHE A 79 1.56 -12.94 -3.94
C PHE A 79 1.86 -14.30 -4.59
N GLU A 80 0.85 -15.05 -5.03
CA GLU A 80 1.07 -16.32 -5.76
C GLU A 80 1.87 -16.12 -7.05
N ALA A 81 1.68 -14.99 -7.73
CA ALA A 81 2.36 -14.69 -8.98
C ALA A 81 3.80 -14.14 -8.80
N HIS A 82 4.08 -13.40 -7.71
CA HIS A 82 5.30 -12.59 -7.59
C HIS A 82 6.07 -12.75 -6.27
N GLY A 83 5.57 -13.54 -5.32
CA GLY A 83 6.17 -13.69 -3.99
C GLY A 83 5.87 -12.50 -3.05
N PRO A 84 6.54 -12.43 -1.88
CA PRO A 84 6.33 -11.35 -0.92
C PRO A 84 6.60 -9.99 -1.57
N SER A 85 5.61 -9.10 -1.52
CA SER A 85 5.63 -7.77 -2.13
C SER A 85 5.13 -6.71 -1.16
#